data_AF-A0A2W6AS68-F1
#
_entry.id   AF-A0A2W6AS68-F1
#
_cell.length_a   1.000
_cell.length_b   1.000
_cell.length_c   1.000
_cell.angle_alpha   90.00
_cell.angle_beta   90.00
_cell.angle_gamma   90.00
#
_symmetry.space_group_name_H-M   'P 1'
#
loop_
_entity.id
_entity.type
_entity.pdbx_description
1 polymer ?
#
loop_
_entity_poly.entity_id
_entity_poly.type
_entity_poly.pdbx_seq_one_letter_code
_entity_poly.pdbx_strand_id
1 'polypeptide(L)'
;MITEPESQPQRRWWQQELALLGSYLAPRRLLVLVLLLIALAGGLVIAYQFPPAQYFVDVGAFDDEPYIVNFHSANLDGSDSYRTTDYYSYITIPGTGSLPYTLTLRLDGSNPTNLAQPLTTTVFVGGMNVYSSRLKGGWQELSLTIN
;
A
#
# COMPACT_ATOMS: atom_id res chain seq x y z
N MET A 1 64.60 33.73 27.15
CA MET A 1 63.23 34.10 27.56
C MET A 1 62.30 33.64 26.44
N ILE A 2 61.75 32.43 26.55
CA ILE A 2 60.71 31.90 25.66
C ILE A 2 59.75 31.19 26.60
N THR A 3 58.58 31.79 26.77
CA THR A 3 57.45 31.29 27.56
C THR A 3 56.68 30.30 26.69
N GLU A 4 56.66 29.02 27.10
CA GLU A 4 55.85 27.98 26.44
C GLU A 4 54.44 27.93 27.08
N PRO A 5 53.35 27.89 26.29
CA PRO A 5 52.01 28.15 26.77
C PRO A 5 51.26 26.89 27.24
N GLU A 6 50.85 26.93 28.51
CA GLU A 6 49.49 26.73 29.03
C GLU A 6 48.45 25.94 28.19
N SER A 7 48.78 24.74 27.69
CA SER A 7 47.85 23.89 26.92
C SER A 7 47.30 22.66 27.68
N GLN A 8 47.62 22.52 28.98
CA GLN A 8 47.22 21.35 29.76
C GLN A 8 45.77 21.29 30.30
N PRO A 9 45.04 22.38 30.58
CA PRO A 9 43.74 22.25 31.25
C PRO A 9 42.68 21.64 30.33
N GLN A 10 42.75 21.91 29.02
CA GLN A 10 41.75 21.47 28.05
C GLN A 10 41.80 19.95 27.80
N ARG A 11 42.99 19.33 27.83
CA ARG A 11 43.15 17.87 27.70
C ARG A 11 42.60 17.12 28.92
N ARG A 12 42.74 17.66 30.13
CA ARG A 12 42.24 17.03 31.36
C ARG A 12 40.71 17.05 31.42
N TRP A 13 40.09 18.13 30.93
CA TRP A 13 38.63 18.25 30.86
C TRP A 13 38.02 17.19 29.92
N TRP A 14 38.56 17.02 28.71
CA TRP A 14 38.10 16.00 27.77
C TRP A 14 38.23 14.56 28.28
N GLN A 15 39.31 14.26 29.01
CA GLN A 15 39.51 12.92 29.59
C GLN A 15 38.50 12.60 30.69
N GLN A 16 38.08 13.58 31.47
CA GLN A 16 37.08 13.40 32.53
C GLN A 16 35.67 13.19 31.97
N GLU A 17 35.29 13.92 30.91
CA GLU A 17 34.00 13.71 30.25
C GLU A 17 33.90 12.33 29.59
N LEU A 18 34.97 11.87 28.94
CA LEU A 18 35.03 10.53 28.32
C LEU A 18 35.01 9.41 29.38
N ALA A 19 35.64 9.60 30.53
CA ALA A 19 35.62 8.62 31.63
C ALA A 19 34.24 8.53 32.29
N LEU A 20 33.51 9.64 32.39
CA LEU A 20 32.12 9.65 32.84
C LEU A 20 31.22 8.91 31.82
N LEU A 21 31.35 9.21 30.53
CA LEU A 21 30.60 8.48 29.48
C LEU A 21 30.88 6.96 29.50
N GLY A 22 32.13 6.56 29.73
CA GLY A 22 32.52 5.15 29.86
C GLY A 22 31.98 4.42 31.09
N SER A 23 31.62 5.14 32.16
CA SER A 23 31.05 4.57 33.39
C SER A 23 29.52 4.55 33.40
N TYR A 24 28.85 5.44 32.65
CA TYR A 24 27.39 5.42 32.49
C TYR A 24 26.88 4.35 31.52
N LEU A 25 27.69 3.97 30.53
CA LEU A 25 27.41 2.90 29.58
C LEU A 25 28.09 1.61 30.04
N ALA A 26 27.54 0.98 31.08
CA ALA A 26 27.91 -0.40 31.39
C ALA A 26 27.84 -1.25 30.09
N PRO A 27 28.82 -2.09 29.77
CA PRO A 27 28.91 -2.79 28.48
C PRO A 27 27.65 -3.61 28.15
N ARG A 28 26.92 -4.05 29.19
CA ARG A 28 25.61 -4.69 29.07
C ARG A 28 24.52 -3.77 28.49
N ARG A 29 24.47 -2.50 28.89
CA ARG A 29 23.50 -1.52 28.37
C ARG A 29 23.79 -1.18 26.91
N LEU A 30 25.07 -1.07 26.56
CA LEU A 30 25.50 -0.84 25.18
C LEU A 30 25.12 -2.03 24.28
N LEU A 31 25.33 -3.26 24.75
CA LEU A 31 24.90 -4.47 24.04
C LEU A 31 23.38 -4.52 23.81
N VAL A 32 22.58 -4.21 24.83
CA VAL A 32 21.10 -4.17 24.69
C VAL A 32 20.68 -3.10 23.68
N LEU A 33 21.30 -1.92 23.70
CA LEU A 33 20.97 -0.84 22.78
C LEU A 33 21.34 -1.19 21.34
N VAL A 34 22.48 -1.84 21.12
CA VAL A 34 22.89 -2.36 19.81
C VAL A 34 21.92 -3.43 19.31
N LEU A 35 21.50 -4.36 20.16
CA LEU A 35 20.52 -5.39 19.79
C LEU A 35 19.16 -4.78 19.43
N LEU A 36 18.71 -3.75 20.16
CA LEU A 36 17.49 -3.01 19.83
C LEU A 36 17.58 -2.30 18.47
N LEU A 37 18.71 -1.65 18.19
CA LEU A 37 18.93 -1.01 16.90
C LEU A 37 18.97 -2.01 15.75
N ILE A 38 19.60 -3.17 15.94
CA ILE A 38 19.61 -4.26 14.96
C ILE A 38 18.20 -4.81 14.76
N ALA A 39 17.43 -5.01 15.82
CA ALA A 39 16.04 -5.48 15.72
C ALA A 39 15.15 -4.47 14.99
N LEU A 40 15.31 -3.17 15.27
CA LEU A 40 14.58 -2.09 14.59
C LEU A 40 14.95 -2.03 13.10
N ALA A 41 16.25 -2.03 12.79
CA ALA A 41 16.74 -2.00 11.42
C ALA A 41 16.31 -3.25 10.65
N GLY A 42 16.40 -4.43 11.26
CA GLY A 42 15.93 -5.69 10.70
C GLY A 42 14.42 -5.69 10.46
N GLY A 43 13.63 -5.18 11.41
CA GLY A 43 12.18 -5.02 11.27
C GLY A 43 11.80 -4.10 10.12
N LEU A 44 12.50 -2.97 9.97
CA LEU A 44 12.33 -2.07 8.83
C LEU A 44 12.67 -2.77 7.50
N VAL A 45 13.81 -3.44 7.40
CA VAL A 45 14.21 -4.16 6.18
C VAL A 45 13.16 -5.21 5.80
N ILE A 46 12.67 -5.99 6.78
CA ILE A 46 11.63 -7.00 6.55
C ILE A 46 10.33 -6.34 6.06
N ALA A 47 9.90 -5.23 6.66
CA ALA A 47 8.71 -4.50 6.22
C ALA A 47 8.82 -3.98 4.78
N TYR A 48 10.01 -3.59 4.34
CA TYR A 48 10.27 -3.12 2.97
C TYR A 48 10.54 -4.24 1.95
N GLN A 49 10.79 -5.48 2.39
CA GLN A 49 11.05 -6.60 1.48
C GLN A 49 9.78 -7.28 0.96
N PHE A 50 8.63 -7.05 1.59
CA PHE A 50 7.39 -7.62 1.07
C PHE A 50 6.90 -6.78 -0.11
N PRO A 51 6.81 -7.34 -1.33
CA PRO A 51 6.22 -6.62 -2.45
C PRO A 51 4.78 -6.22 -2.10
N PRO A 52 4.30 -5.07 -2.63
CA PRO A 52 2.93 -4.64 -2.39
C PRO A 52 1.98 -5.79 -2.74
N ALA A 53 1.07 -6.10 -1.82
CA ALA A 53 0.12 -7.18 -1.98
C ALA A 53 -0.70 -6.96 -3.26
N GLN A 54 -0.72 -7.96 -4.13
CA GLN A 54 -1.63 -7.99 -5.27
C GLN A 54 -2.96 -8.54 -4.79
N TYR A 55 -4.01 -7.74 -4.91
CA TYR A 55 -5.37 -8.17 -4.61
C TYR A 55 -6.07 -8.49 -5.92
N PHE A 56 -6.61 -9.71 -6.01
CA PHE A 56 -7.46 -10.14 -7.11
C PHE A 56 -8.85 -10.40 -6.55
N VAL A 57 -9.84 -9.74 -7.13
CA VAL A 57 -11.26 -9.96 -6.80
C VAL A 57 -11.93 -10.41 -8.08
N ASP A 58 -12.32 -11.68 -8.14
CA ASP A 58 -13.09 -12.23 -9.23
C ASP A 58 -14.58 -11.96 -8.99
N VAL A 59 -15.12 -10.96 -9.69
CA VAL A 59 -16.50 -10.50 -9.49
C VAL A 59 -17.44 -11.43 -10.25
N GLY A 60 -17.89 -12.48 -9.57
CA GLY A 60 -18.63 -13.61 -10.13
C GLY A 60 -18.26 -14.94 -9.46
N ALA A 61 -17.13 -14.97 -8.74
CA ALA A 61 -16.69 -16.14 -8.00
C ALA A 61 -17.51 -16.35 -6.72
N PHE A 62 -17.33 -17.50 -6.09
CA PHE A 62 -18.11 -17.91 -4.91
C PHE A 62 -17.82 -17.05 -3.67
N ASP A 63 -16.64 -16.44 -3.57
CA ASP A 63 -16.13 -15.73 -2.40
C ASP A 63 -16.17 -14.20 -2.53
N ASP A 64 -16.85 -13.67 -3.55
CA ASP A 64 -16.89 -12.24 -3.85
C ASP A 64 -17.92 -11.45 -3.01
N GLU A 65 -18.93 -12.14 -2.47
CA GLU A 65 -20.07 -11.53 -1.77
C GLU A 65 -19.70 -10.55 -0.64
N PRO A 66 -18.67 -10.79 0.19
CA PRO A 66 -18.27 -9.85 1.24
C PRO A 66 -17.70 -8.52 0.70
N TYR A 67 -17.27 -8.50 -0.56
CA TYR A 67 -16.57 -7.37 -1.17
C TYR A 67 -17.46 -6.56 -2.10
N ILE A 68 -18.62 -7.06 -2.50
CA ILE A 68 -19.44 -6.44 -3.54
C ILE A 68 -20.81 -6.01 -3.04
N VAL A 69 -21.33 -4.90 -3.59
CA VAL A 69 -22.66 -4.38 -3.29
C VAL A 69 -23.34 -3.92 -4.58
N ASN A 70 -24.65 -4.19 -4.71
CA ASN A 70 -25.49 -3.84 -5.85
C ASN A 70 -25.00 -4.43 -7.20
N PHE A 71 -24.59 -5.69 -7.17
CA PHE A 71 -24.38 -6.48 -8.37
C PHE A 71 -25.53 -7.50 -8.52
N HIS A 72 -25.85 -7.86 -9.76
CA HIS A 72 -26.73 -8.97 -10.05
C HIS A 72 -26.07 -10.32 -9.66
N SER A 73 -26.84 -11.40 -9.79
CA SER A 73 -26.33 -12.76 -9.62
C SER A 73 -25.14 -13.02 -10.54
N ALA A 74 -24.22 -13.86 -10.09
CA ALA A 74 -23.10 -14.34 -10.89
C ALA A 74 -23.59 -15.02 -12.17
N ASN A 75 -22.88 -14.73 -13.26
CA ASN A 75 -23.01 -15.37 -14.56
C ASN A 75 -21.69 -16.05 -14.91
N LEU A 76 -21.78 -17.04 -15.80
CA LEU A 76 -20.64 -17.80 -16.28
C LEU A 76 -20.59 -17.69 -17.80
N ASP A 77 -19.41 -17.37 -18.34
CA ASP A 77 -19.11 -17.42 -19.77
C ASP A 77 -17.83 -18.24 -19.99
N GLY A 78 -18.00 -19.52 -20.34
CA GLY A 78 -16.90 -20.46 -20.44
C GLY A 78 -16.22 -20.70 -19.09
N SER A 79 -14.95 -20.31 -18.98
CA SER A 79 -14.17 -20.38 -17.73
C SER A 79 -14.25 -19.10 -16.88
N ASP A 80 -14.80 -18.02 -17.43
CA ASP A 80 -14.81 -16.72 -16.78
C ASP A 80 -16.11 -16.53 -16.00
N SER A 81 -15.99 -16.01 -14.78
CA SER A 81 -17.13 -15.60 -13.96
C SER A 81 -17.28 -14.09 -14.01
N TYR A 82 -18.53 -13.61 -14.04
CA TYR A 82 -18.80 -12.17 -14.07
C TYR A 82 -20.13 -11.83 -13.40
N ARG A 83 -20.30 -10.58 -12.96
CA ARG A 83 -21.59 -10.03 -12.56
C ARG A 83 -21.94 -8.78 -13.35
N THR A 84 -23.22 -8.63 -13.63
CA THR A 84 -23.75 -7.39 -14.20
C THR A 84 -23.96 -6.35 -13.10
N THR A 85 -23.53 -5.12 -13.34
CA THR A 85 -23.74 -3.97 -12.46
C THR A 85 -25.15 -3.41 -12.61
N ASP A 86 -25.72 -2.87 -11.54
CA ASP A 86 -26.92 -2.01 -11.59
C ASP A 86 -26.51 -0.54 -11.84
N TYR A 87 -27.40 0.42 -11.60
CA TYR A 87 -27.15 1.86 -11.77
C TYR A 87 -25.95 2.36 -10.95
N TYR A 88 -25.72 1.77 -9.77
CA TYR A 88 -24.51 1.96 -8.96
C TYR A 88 -24.11 0.64 -8.30
N SER A 89 -22.83 0.27 -8.43
CA SER A 89 -22.25 -0.93 -7.82
C SER A 89 -20.92 -0.59 -7.13
N TYR A 90 -20.61 -1.29 -6.04
CA TYR A 90 -19.45 -0.99 -5.20
C TYR A 90 -18.62 -2.24 -4.95
N ILE A 91 -17.30 -2.10 -5.06
CA ILE A 91 -16.33 -3.13 -4.69
C ILE A 91 -15.46 -2.56 -3.57
N THR A 92 -15.35 -3.30 -2.47
CA THR A 92 -14.51 -2.97 -1.33
C THR A 92 -13.25 -3.81 -1.38
N ILE A 93 -12.09 -3.17 -1.54
CA ILE A 93 -10.79 -3.85 -1.54
C ILE A 93 -10.11 -3.57 -0.19
N PRO A 94 -9.96 -4.55 0.71
CA PRO A 94 -9.31 -4.34 1.99
C PRO A 94 -7.80 -4.10 1.82
N GLY A 95 -7.20 -3.37 2.76
CA GLY A 95 -5.75 -3.27 2.85
C GLY A 95 -5.05 -2.42 1.80
N THR A 96 -5.79 -1.65 0.99
CA THR A 96 -5.21 -0.70 0.01
C THR A 96 -4.69 0.59 0.64
N GLY A 97 -5.16 0.94 1.85
CA GLY A 97 -4.66 2.07 2.62
C GLY A 97 -4.65 3.38 1.82
N SER A 98 -3.63 4.22 2.04
CA SER A 98 -3.40 5.48 1.32
C SER A 98 -2.13 5.44 0.46
N LEU A 99 -1.62 4.25 0.13
CA LEU A 99 -0.44 4.11 -0.72
C LEU A 99 -0.86 4.19 -2.19
N PRO A 100 0.00 4.68 -3.11
CA PRO A 100 -0.29 4.61 -4.53
C PRO A 100 -0.43 3.16 -5.01
N TYR A 101 -1.42 2.88 -5.85
CA TYR A 101 -1.64 1.56 -6.43
C TYR A 101 -2.23 1.65 -7.84
N THR A 102 -2.14 0.53 -8.57
CA THR A 102 -2.81 0.37 -9.87
C THR A 102 -4.04 -0.50 -9.69
N LEU A 103 -5.19 -0.01 -10.14
CA LEU A 103 -6.43 -0.74 -10.23
C LEU A 103 -6.63 -1.22 -11.67
N THR A 104 -6.66 -2.52 -11.89
CA THR A 104 -7.00 -3.12 -13.19
C THR A 104 -8.42 -3.68 -13.13
N LEU A 105 -9.29 -3.20 -14.03
CA LEU A 105 -10.68 -3.64 -14.14
C LEU A 105 -10.92 -4.31 -15.48
N ARG A 106 -11.53 -5.49 -15.49
CA ARG A 106 -12.00 -6.16 -16.72
C ARG A 106 -13.51 -5.97 -16.82
N LEU A 107 -13.98 -5.20 -17.80
CA LEU A 107 -15.37 -4.78 -17.96
C LEU A 107 -15.88 -5.08 -19.37
N ASP A 108 -17.17 -5.33 -19.52
CA ASP A 108 -17.86 -5.38 -20.81
C ASP A 108 -18.99 -4.34 -20.83
N GLY A 109 -19.01 -3.49 -21.86
CA GLY A 109 -20.09 -2.51 -22.09
C GLY A 109 -21.31 -3.08 -22.80
N SER A 110 -21.32 -4.37 -23.14
CA SER A 110 -22.46 -5.06 -23.73
C SER A 110 -23.57 -5.18 -22.70
N ASN A 111 -24.78 -4.76 -23.08
CA ASN A 111 -25.94 -4.86 -22.19
C ASN A 111 -26.79 -6.07 -22.59
N PRO A 112 -26.92 -7.11 -21.74
CA PRO A 112 -27.69 -8.31 -22.08
C PRO A 112 -29.20 -8.06 -22.16
N THR A 113 -29.71 -6.92 -21.68
CA THR A 113 -31.17 -6.67 -21.58
C THR A 113 -31.77 -5.79 -22.69
N ASN A 114 -31.07 -5.52 -23.80
CA ASN A 114 -31.52 -4.60 -24.88
C ASN A 114 -31.86 -3.18 -24.40
N LEU A 115 -31.56 -2.84 -23.14
CA LEU A 115 -31.54 -1.47 -22.66
C LEU A 115 -30.44 -0.74 -23.44
N ALA A 116 -30.72 0.50 -23.85
CA ALA A 116 -29.76 1.32 -24.58
C ALA A 116 -28.36 1.21 -23.95
N GLN A 117 -27.34 0.92 -24.77
CA GLN A 117 -25.94 0.76 -24.33
C GLN A 117 -25.58 1.75 -23.21
N PRO A 118 -24.77 1.37 -22.21
CA PRO A 118 -24.43 2.26 -21.10
C PRO A 118 -23.98 3.61 -21.66
N LEU A 119 -24.68 4.68 -21.22
CA LEU A 119 -24.48 6.03 -21.73
C LEU A 119 -23.06 6.51 -21.41
N THR A 120 -22.55 6.16 -20.22
CA THR A 120 -21.18 6.41 -19.74
C THR A 120 -20.94 5.54 -18.51
N THR A 121 -19.77 4.93 -18.41
CA THR A 121 -19.30 4.24 -17.20
C THR A 121 -18.37 5.17 -16.46
N THR A 122 -18.63 5.38 -15.17
CA THR A 122 -17.80 6.20 -14.30
C THR A 122 -17.30 5.37 -13.13
N VAL A 123 -16.00 5.43 -12.86
CA VAL A 123 -15.37 4.72 -11.75
C VAL A 123 -14.95 5.74 -10.70
N PHE A 124 -15.39 5.49 -9.46
CA PHE A 124 -15.00 6.27 -8.30
C PHE A 124 -14.11 5.43 -7.38
N VAL A 125 -13.02 6.03 -6.91
CA VAL A 125 -12.10 5.43 -5.94
C VAL A 125 -11.96 6.40 -4.77
N GLY A 126 -12.33 5.96 -3.56
CA GLY A 126 -12.33 6.84 -2.38
C GLY A 126 -13.16 8.12 -2.54
N GLY A 127 -14.20 8.09 -3.38
CA GLY A 127 -15.04 9.25 -3.72
C GLY A 127 -14.51 10.14 -4.85
N MET A 128 -13.30 9.90 -5.37
CA MET A 128 -12.74 10.63 -6.51
C MET A 128 -13.10 9.94 -7.82
N ASN A 129 -13.53 10.71 -8.83
CA ASN A 129 -13.72 10.19 -10.19
C ASN A 129 -12.35 9.96 -10.84
N VAL A 130 -12.04 8.70 -11.14
CA VAL A 130 -10.75 8.30 -11.74
C VAL A 130 -10.88 7.85 -13.20
N TYR A 131 -12.11 7.59 -13.65
CA TYR A 131 -12.41 7.19 -15.02
C TYR A 131 -13.84 7.58 -15.35
N SER A 132 -14.06 8.14 -16.54
CA SER A 132 -15.39 8.38 -17.07
C SER A 132 -15.36 8.28 -18.59
N SER A 133 -15.93 7.21 -19.13
CA SER A 133 -16.01 7.03 -20.58
C SER A 133 -17.07 6.02 -20.95
N ARG A 134 -17.44 5.97 -22.22
CA ARG A 134 -18.31 4.94 -22.76
C ARG A 134 -17.52 3.65 -22.97
N LEU A 135 -17.96 2.56 -22.34
CA LEU A 135 -17.44 1.23 -22.62
C LEU A 135 -17.98 0.75 -23.97
N LYS A 136 -17.10 0.15 -24.78
CA LYS A 136 -17.52 -0.56 -25.98
C LYS A 136 -18.09 -1.93 -25.59
N GLY A 137 -18.84 -2.56 -26.49
CA GLY A 137 -19.18 -3.98 -26.33
C GLY A 137 -17.94 -4.86 -26.49
N GLY A 138 -17.90 -5.94 -25.72
CA GLY A 138 -16.78 -6.86 -25.58
C GLY A 138 -15.88 -6.53 -24.38
N TRP A 139 -15.28 -7.58 -23.81
CA TRP A 139 -14.36 -7.49 -22.67
C TRP A 139 -13.18 -6.54 -22.94
N GLN A 140 -12.95 -5.63 -22.01
CA GLN A 140 -11.87 -4.64 -22.03
C GLN A 140 -11.21 -4.57 -20.66
N GLU A 141 -9.88 -4.41 -20.66
CA GLU A 141 -9.11 -4.13 -19.46
C GLU A 141 -8.82 -2.63 -19.34
N LEU A 142 -9.06 -2.08 -18.16
CA LEU A 142 -8.78 -0.70 -17.80
C LEU A 142 -7.80 -0.66 -16.64
N SER A 143 -6.62 -0.08 -16.87
CA SER A 143 -5.62 0.12 -15.83
C SER A 143 -5.63 1.58 -15.37
N LEU A 144 -5.92 1.80 -14.09
CA LEU A 144 -6.07 3.12 -13.48
C LEU A 144 -5.03 3.28 -12.38
N THR A 145 -4.18 4.32 -12.48
CA THR A 145 -3.22 4.64 -11.42
C THR A 145 -3.87 5.55 -10.38
N ILE A 146 -3.82 5.12 -9.13
CA ILE A 146 -4.33 5.85 -7.96
C ILE A 146 -3.12 6.35 -7.17
N ASN A 147 -3.09 7.66 -6.88
CA ASN A 147 -2.01 8.34 -6.16
C ASN A 147 -2.49 8.90 -4.82
#